data_AF-A0A4W3HEL3-F1
#
_entry.id   AF-A0A4W3HEL3-F1
#
_cell.length_a   1.000
_cell.length_b   1.000
_cell.length_c   1.000
_cell.angle_alpha   90.00
_cell.angle_beta   90.00
_cell.angle_gamma   90.00
#
_symmetry.space_group_name_H-M   'P 1'
#
loop_
_entity.id
_entity.type
_entity.pdbx_description
1 polymer ?
#
loop_
_entity_poly.entity_id
_entity_poly.type
_entity_poly.pdbx_seq_one_letter_code
_entity_poly.pdbx_strand_id
1 'polypeptide(L)'
;MFVSSDGWTFLAADFSQVELRILAHLSSDPELLKLFQDPETSDVFSILACQWKGVRVDQVKNADREQTKRIVYAVVYGAGKGRLSEWLGIPANQASQFSENFLQKYKGLRTFTQKTIQQCQMQGYVVSIMGRKRPLPHINSQDCSLRAQAERQAVNFVVQGSAADLCKMAMIKVFTCITSSSSLTAR
;
A
#
# COMPACT_ATOMS: atom_id res chain seq x y z
N MET A 1 5.22 4.67 -29.18
CA MET A 1 6.47 4.56 -28.40
C MET A 1 6.85 5.96 -27.94
N PHE A 2 7.31 6.16 -26.70
CA PHE A 2 7.72 7.48 -26.19
C PHE A 2 9.25 7.59 -26.26
N VAL A 3 9.79 8.66 -26.84
CA VAL A 3 11.24 8.89 -27.02
C VAL A 3 11.60 10.33 -26.62
N SER A 4 12.81 10.55 -26.11
CA SER A 4 13.31 11.88 -25.78
C SER A 4 13.78 12.62 -27.04
N SER A 5 13.84 13.95 -26.97
CA SER A 5 14.43 14.78 -28.03
C SER A 5 15.95 14.57 -28.14
N ASP A 6 16.51 14.85 -29.31
CA ASP A 6 17.96 14.76 -29.53
C ASP A 6 18.74 15.64 -28.54
N GLY A 7 19.75 15.04 -27.90
CA GLY A 7 20.54 15.68 -26.85
C GLY A 7 19.89 15.65 -25.46
N TRP A 8 18.74 14.98 -25.28
CA TRP A 8 18.05 14.83 -23.99
C TRP A 8 17.86 13.36 -23.62
N THR A 9 17.72 13.10 -22.32
CA THR A 9 17.40 11.77 -21.79
C THR A 9 16.18 11.81 -20.87
N PHE A 10 15.45 10.71 -20.78
CA PHE A 10 14.41 10.56 -19.76
C PHE A 10 15.04 10.18 -18.42
N LEU A 11 14.66 10.93 -17.37
CA LEU A 11 14.95 10.59 -15.99
C LEU A 11 13.65 10.18 -15.30
N ALA A 12 13.62 8.95 -14.78
CA ALA A 12 12.53 8.45 -13.95
C ALA A 12 12.97 8.38 -12.49
N ALA A 13 12.09 8.78 -11.58
CA ALA A 13 12.28 8.68 -10.15
C ALA A 13 11.04 8.05 -9.52
N ASP A 14 11.19 6.83 -9.01
CA ASP A 14 10.11 6.05 -8.43
C ASP A 14 10.23 5.99 -6.90
N PHE A 15 9.10 6.14 -6.21
CA PHE A 15 9.06 5.89 -4.78
C PHE A 15 9.01 4.38 -4.50
N SER A 16 10.11 3.84 -3.97
CA SER A 16 10.21 2.44 -3.56
C SER A 16 9.19 2.09 -2.47
N GLN A 17 8.19 1.29 -2.85
CA GLN A 17 7.15 0.72 -1.96
C GLN A 17 6.40 1.75 -1.10
N VAL A 18 6.10 2.92 -1.66
CA VAL A 18 5.50 4.06 -0.92
C VAL A 18 4.27 3.69 -0.08
N GLU A 19 3.33 2.92 -0.64
CA GLU A 19 2.11 2.54 0.08
C GLU A 19 2.41 1.63 1.27
N LEU A 20 3.38 0.72 1.15
CA LEU A 20 3.76 -0.18 2.25
C LEU A 20 4.50 0.58 3.35
N ARG A 21 5.32 1.58 3.00
CA ARG A 21 5.99 2.47 3.96
C ARG A 21 4.99 3.35 4.71
N ILE A 22 3.98 3.87 4.01
CA ILE A 22 2.88 4.63 4.62
C ILE A 22 2.08 3.72 5.55
N LEU A 23 1.79 2.49 5.11
CA LEU A 23 1.10 1.53 5.94
C LEU A 23 1.88 1.21 7.22
N ALA A 24 3.20 1.00 7.11
CA ALA A 24 4.08 0.80 8.27
C ALA A 24 4.05 2.02 9.21
N HIS A 25 4.09 3.24 8.65
CA HIS A 25 3.98 4.48 9.42
C HIS A 25 2.63 4.62 10.16
N LEU A 26 1.51 4.39 9.47
CA LEU A 26 0.18 4.57 10.03
C LEU A 26 -0.21 3.47 11.03
N SER A 27 0.29 2.25 10.81
CA SER A 27 0.05 1.12 11.70
C SER A 27 0.98 1.07 12.90
N SER A 28 2.13 1.73 12.81
CA SER A 28 3.24 1.60 13.77
C SER A 28 3.58 0.14 14.07
N ASP A 29 3.43 -0.74 13.08
CA ASP A 29 3.65 -2.17 13.26
C ASP A 29 5.16 -2.46 13.39
N PRO A 30 5.63 -3.04 14.51
CA PRO A 30 7.07 -3.23 14.74
C PRO A 30 7.76 -4.11 13.70
N GLU A 31 7.08 -5.16 13.22
CA GLU A 31 7.65 -6.09 12.24
C GLU A 31 7.78 -5.42 10.86
N LEU A 32 6.78 -4.63 10.44
CA LEU A 32 6.88 -3.83 9.22
C LEU A 32 7.93 -2.72 9.33
N LEU A 33 8.00 -2.03 10.46
CA LEU A 33 8.98 -0.96 10.67
C LEU A 33 10.40 -1.50 10.65
N LYS A 34 10.66 -2.62 11.33
CA LYS A 34 11.96 -3.30 11.34
C LYS A 34 12.41 -3.65 9.93
N LEU A 35 11.49 -4.14 9.12
CA LEU A 35 11.76 -4.52 7.73
C LEU A 35 12.14 -3.33 6.82
N PHE A 36 11.78 -2.10 7.18
CA PHE A 36 12.23 -0.89 6.48
C PHE A 36 13.45 -0.21 7.09
N GLN A 37 13.89 -0.63 8.28
CA GLN A 37 15.08 -0.11 8.96
C GLN A 37 16.35 -0.88 8.57
N ASP A 38 16.20 -2.11 8.08
CA ASP A 38 17.32 -2.92 7.62
C ASP A 38 17.72 -2.53 6.17
N PRO A 39 18.93 -1.98 5.97
CA PRO A 39 19.39 -1.46 4.68
C PRO A 39 19.59 -2.55 3.61
N GLU A 40 19.65 -3.84 3.97
CA GLU A 40 19.76 -4.93 3.00
C GLU A 40 18.39 -5.36 2.41
N THR A 41 17.29 -4.91 3.03
CA THR A 41 15.91 -5.29 2.68
C THR A 41 15.36 -4.48 1.50
N SER A 42 15.97 -4.63 0.32
CA SER A 42 15.56 -3.87 -0.87
C SER A 42 14.20 -4.32 -1.45
N ASP A 43 13.77 -5.56 -1.19
CA ASP A 43 12.52 -6.08 -1.77
C ASP A 43 11.70 -6.99 -0.85
N VAL A 44 10.90 -6.34 -0.01
CA VAL A 44 9.91 -6.95 0.90
C VAL A 44 9.02 -7.99 0.23
N PHE A 45 8.55 -7.69 -0.98
CA PHE A 45 7.61 -8.57 -1.68
C PHE A 45 8.30 -9.84 -2.17
N SER A 46 9.58 -9.77 -2.53
CA SER A 46 10.36 -10.96 -2.89
C SER A 46 10.68 -11.81 -1.66
N ILE A 47 10.97 -11.20 -0.51
CA ILE A 47 11.16 -11.92 0.75
C ILE A 47 9.88 -12.64 1.17
N LEU A 48 8.73 -11.95 1.10
CA LEU A 48 7.43 -12.56 1.37
C LEU A 48 7.09 -13.66 0.36
N ALA A 49 7.39 -13.46 -0.93
CA ALA A 49 7.19 -14.47 -1.96
C ALA A 49 8.06 -15.72 -1.73
N CYS A 50 9.32 -15.54 -1.33
CA CYS A 50 10.24 -16.61 -0.93
C CYS A 50 9.66 -17.42 0.24
N GLN A 51 9.22 -16.74 1.30
CA GLN A 51 8.60 -17.38 2.46
C GLN A 51 7.32 -18.15 2.07
N TRP A 52 6.52 -17.63 1.15
CA TRP A 52 5.25 -18.24 0.76
C TRP A 52 5.39 -19.41 -0.21
N LYS A 53 6.30 -19.29 -1.19
CA LYS A 53 6.53 -20.36 -2.18
C LYS A 53 7.51 -21.42 -1.70
N GLY A 54 8.20 -21.18 -0.58
CA GLY A 54 9.24 -22.08 -0.08
C GLY A 54 10.45 -22.18 -1.02
N VAL A 55 10.69 -21.14 -1.82
CA VAL A 55 11.80 -21.05 -2.79
C VAL A 55 12.82 -20.04 -2.28
N ARG A 56 14.07 -20.13 -2.75
CA ARG A 56 15.09 -19.13 -2.40
C ARG A 56 14.80 -17.79 -3.08
N VAL A 57 15.29 -16.68 -2.52
CA VAL A 57 15.06 -15.32 -3.04
C VAL A 57 15.53 -15.16 -4.50
N ASP A 58 16.64 -15.80 -4.86
CA ASP A 58 17.20 -15.84 -6.23
C ASP A 58 16.30 -16.58 -7.25
N GLN A 59 15.34 -17.36 -6.77
CA GLN A 59 14.39 -18.11 -7.59
C GLN A 59 13.02 -17.43 -7.69
N VAL A 60 12.82 -16.29 -7.00
CA VAL A 60 11.57 -15.53 -7.05
C VAL A 60 11.48 -14.80 -8.40
N LYS A 61 10.47 -15.15 -9.19
CA LYS A 61 10.19 -14.47 -10.46
C LYS A 61 9.50 -13.14 -10.19
N ASN A 62 9.66 -12.17 -11.10
CA ASN A 62 8.96 -10.88 -11.00
C ASN A 62 7.43 -11.04 -10.97
N ALA A 63 6.89 -12.02 -11.69
CA ALA A 63 5.46 -12.36 -11.63
C ALA A 63 5.03 -12.77 -10.21
N ASP A 64 5.87 -13.51 -9.49
CA ASP A 64 5.59 -13.98 -8.13
C ASP A 64 5.63 -12.83 -7.15
N ARG A 65 6.59 -11.93 -7.32
CA ARG A 65 6.69 -10.69 -6.57
C ARG A 65 5.44 -9.81 -6.72
N GLU A 66 4.99 -9.60 -7.96
CA GLU A 66 3.80 -8.79 -8.24
C GLU A 66 2.51 -9.46 -7.72
N GLN A 67 2.43 -10.80 -7.81
CA GLN A 67 1.33 -11.55 -7.21
C GLN A 67 1.32 -11.37 -5.68
N THR A 68 2.49 -11.53 -5.04
CA THR A 68 2.64 -11.33 -3.58
C THR A 68 2.25 -9.92 -3.16
N LYS A 69 2.69 -8.91 -3.91
CA LYS A 69 2.29 -7.52 -3.70
C LYS A 69 0.76 -7.35 -3.72
N ARG A 70 0.08 -7.91 -4.72
CA ARG A 70 -1.39 -7.86 -4.81
C ARG A 70 -2.05 -8.52 -3.61
N ILE A 71 -1.55 -9.68 -3.19
CA ILE A 71 -2.07 -10.43 -2.04
C ILE A 71 -1.88 -9.64 -0.73
N VAL A 72 -0.71 -9.04 -0.49
CA VAL A 72 -0.47 -8.22 0.71
C VAL A 72 -1.48 -7.08 0.78
N TYR A 73 -1.64 -6.32 -0.30
CA TYR A 73 -2.62 -5.23 -0.33
C TYR A 73 -4.07 -5.73 -0.24
N ALA A 74 -4.38 -6.90 -0.80
CA ALA A 74 -5.67 -7.56 -0.64
C ALA A 74 -6.00 -7.78 0.83
N VAL A 75 -5.07 -8.38 1.58
CA VAL A 75 -5.26 -8.70 3.00
C VAL A 75 -5.37 -7.41 3.82
N VAL A 76 -4.50 -6.44 3.57
CA VAL A 76 -4.50 -5.14 4.28
C VAL A 76 -5.83 -4.39 4.07
N TYR A 77 -6.36 -4.39 2.84
CA TYR A 77 -7.58 -3.68 2.51
C TYR A 77 -8.85 -4.52 2.69
N GLY A 78 -8.76 -5.69 3.33
CA GLY A 78 -9.93 -6.53 3.66
C GLY A 78 -10.63 -7.10 2.43
N ALA A 79 -9.88 -7.52 1.40
CA ALA A 79 -10.45 -8.22 0.25
C ALA A 79 -11.22 -9.47 0.70
N GLY A 80 -12.40 -9.68 0.10
CA GLY A 80 -13.23 -10.83 0.44
C GLY A 80 -12.54 -12.15 0.13
N LYS A 81 -12.81 -13.18 0.96
CA LYS A 81 -12.25 -14.54 0.86
C LYS A 81 -12.26 -15.14 -0.55
N GLY A 82 -13.28 -14.84 -1.36
CA GLY A 82 -13.40 -15.34 -2.74
C GLY A 82 -12.32 -14.77 -3.67
N ARG A 83 -12.10 -13.44 -3.66
CA ARG A 83 -11.04 -12.83 -4.48
C ARG A 83 -9.65 -13.29 -4.04
N LEU A 84 -9.45 -13.42 -2.73
CA LEU A 84 -8.17 -13.88 -2.19
C LEU A 84 -7.90 -15.34 -2.58
N SER A 85 -8.93 -16.18 -2.56
CA SER A 85 -8.88 -17.57 -3.05
C SER A 85 -8.52 -17.66 -4.53
N GLU A 86 -9.15 -16.85 -5.39
CA GLU A 86 -8.84 -16.79 -6.83
C GLU A 86 -7.41 -16.33 -7.09
N TRP A 87 -6.93 -15.29 -6.40
CA TRP A 87 -5.58 -14.76 -6.60
C TRP A 87 -4.48 -15.69 -6.09
N LEU A 88 -4.76 -16.44 -5.03
CA LEU A 88 -3.83 -17.42 -4.46
C LEU A 88 -3.90 -18.78 -5.17
N GLY A 89 -4.99 -19.09 -5.88
CA GLY A 89 -5.23 -20.41 -6.44
C GLY A 89 -5.45 -21.50 -5.38
N ILE A 90 -5.94 -21.12 -4.19
CA ILE A 90 -6.15 -22.02 -3.05
C ILE A 90 -7.61 -21.99 -2.57
N PRO A 91 -8.12 -23.04 -1.89
CA PRO A 91 -9.48 -23.04 -1.36
C PRO A 91 -9.78 -21.86 -0.42
N ALA A 92 -11.02 -21.36 -0.43
CA ALA A 92 -11.43 -20.18 0.35
C ALA A 92 -11.16 -20.28 1.86
N ASN A 93 -11.18 -21.50 2.42
CA ASN A 93 -10.84 -21.73 3.83
C ASN A 93 -9.35 -21.49 4.10
N GLN A 94 -8.46 -21.95 3.21
CA GLN A 94 -7.02 -21.69 3.32
C GLN A 94 -6.69 -20.22 3.10
N ALA A 95 -7.38 -19.55 2.17
CA ALA A 95 -7.24 -18.09 1.96
C ALA A 95 -7.64 -17.29 3.22
N SER A 96 -8.70 -17.72 3.91
CA SER A 96 -9.12 -17.09 5.17
C SER A 96 -8.09 -17.29 6.29
N GLN A 97 -7.58 -18.52 6.45
CA GLN A 97 -6.53 -18.83 7.42
C GLN A 97 -5.25 -18.04 7.14
N PHE A 98 -4.89 -17.91 5.85
CA PHE A 98 -3.74 -17.12 5.43
C PHE A 98 -3.89 -15.64 5.82
N SER A 99 -5.05 -15.03 5.53
CA SER A 99 -5.33 -13.65 5.91
C SER A 99 -5.24 -13.46 7.44
N GLU A 100 -5.79 -14.39 8.22
CA GLU A 100 -5.74 -14.32 9.68
C GLU A 100 -4.29 -14.43 10.18
N ASN A 101 -3.51 -15.40 9.69
CA ASN A 101 -2.10 -15.58 10.07
C ASN A 101 -1.27 -14.33 9.72
N PHE A 102 -1.51 -13.72 8.57
CA PHE A 102 -0.82 -12.49 8.17
C PHE A 102 -1.16 -11.33 9.13
N LEU A 103 -2.43 -11.12 9.44
CA LEU A 103 -2.86 -10.07 10.38
C LEU A 103 -2.46 -10.36 11.84
N GLN A 104 -2.24 -11.63 12.20
CA GLN A 104 -1.69 -12.02 13.50
C GLN A 104 -0.19 -11.74 13.60
N LYS A 105 0.56 -11.92 12.51
CA LYS A 105 1.97 -11.53 12.44
C LYS A 105 2.14 -10.01 12.51
N TYR A 106 1.36 -9.28 11.72
CA TYR A 106 1.40 -7.82 11.62
C TYR A 106 0.23 -7.17 12.40
N LYS A 107 0.28 -7.27 13.72
CA LYS A 107 -0.82 -6.86 14.62
C LYS A 107 -1.18 -5.38 14.49
N GLY A 108 -0.19 -4.52 14.22
CA GLY A 108 -0.41 -3.08 14.03
C GLY A 108 -1.34 -2.80 12.85
N LEU A 109 -1.30 -3.62 11.79
CA LEU A 109 -2.20 -3.48 10.63
C LEU A 109 -3.66 -3.71 10.99
N ARG A 110 -3.93 -4.73 11.82
CA ARG A 110 -5.28 -5.04 12.31
C ARG A 110 -5.80 -3.89 13.16
N THR A 111 -4.98 -3.40 14.09
CA THR A 111 -5.34 -2.26 14.95
C THR A 111 -5.60 -0.99 14.13
N PHE A 112 -4.75 -0.68 13.16
CA PHE A 112 -4.94 0.44 12.24
C PHE A 112 -6.26 0.34 11.49
N THR A 113 -6.50 -0.80 10.84
CA THR A 113 -7.72 -1.05 10.05
C THR A 113 -8.98 -0.85 10.88
N GLN A 114 -9.02 -1.44 12.08
CA GLN A 114 -10.17 -1.31 12.99
C GLN A 114 -10.37 0.14 13.46
N LYS A 115 -9.29 0.83 13.84
CA LYS A 115 -9.35 2.24 14.26
C LYS A 115 -9.85 3.15 13.13
N THR A 116 -9.36 2.96 11.91
CA THR A 116 -9.79 3.74 10.74
C THR A 116 -11.27 3.53 10.44
N ILE A 117 -11.76 2.29 10.50
CA ILE A 117 -13.18 1.99 10.30
C ILE A 117 -14.03 2.64 11.40
N GLN A 118 -13.66 2.46 12.67
CA GLN A 118 -14.38 3.06 13.80
C GLN A 118 -14.42 4.58 13.71
N GLN A 119 -13.29 5.22 13.37
CA GLN A 119 -13.25 6.66 13.15
C GLN A 119 -14.20 7.08 12.02
N CYS A 120 -14.21 6.35 10.91
CA CYS A 120 -15.10 6.63 9.80
C CYS A 120 -16.58 6.45 10.17
N GLN A 121 -16.92 5.44 10.97
CA GLN A 121 -18.28 5.22 11.46
C GLN A 121 -18.76 6.37 12.35
N MET A 122 -17.87 6.89 13.22
CA MET A 122 -18.18 8.03 14.11
C MET A 122 -18.27 9.36 13.36
N GLN A 123 -17.38 9.62 12.40
CA GLN A 123 -17.23 10.93 11.76
C GLN A 123 -17.94 11.03 10.40
N GLY A 124 -18.24 9.91 9.75
CA GLY A 124 -18.78 9.85 8.39
C GLY A 124 -17.72 10.07 7.28
N TYR A 125 -16.45 10.23 7.64
CA TYR A 125 -15.34 10.44 6.70
C TYR A 125 -14.01 9.94 7.27
N VAL A 126 -13.03 9.79 6.39
CA VAL A 126 -11.62 9.55 6.73
C VAL A 126 -10.72 10.67 6.21
N VAL A 127 -9.50 10.75 6.72
CA VAL A 127 -8.52 11.81 6.41
C VAL A 127 -7.17 11.20 6.06
N SER A 128 -6.49 11.74 5.05
CA SER A 128 -5.09 11.41 4.75
C SER A 128 -4.10 12.12 5.70
N ILE A 129 -2.81 11.79 5.61
CA ILE A 129 -1.75 12.42 6.43
C ILE A 129 -1.74 13.95 6.29
N MET A 130 -2.00 14.49 5.09
CA MET A 130 -1.99 15.94 4.84
C MET A 130 -3.38 16.60 5.02
N GLY A 131 -4.35 15.92 5.63
CA GLY A 131 -5.63 16.53 5.97
C GLY A 131 -6.72 16.44 4.90
N ARG A 132 -6.48 15.75 3.77
CA ARG A 132 -7.50 15.59 2.72
C ARG A 132 -8.58 14.62 3.20
N LYS A 133 -9.84 15.07 3.15
CA LYS A 133 -10.99 14.30 3.63
C LYS A 133 -11.68 13.51 2.51
N ARG A 134 -12.19 12.32 2.84
CA ARG A 134 -13.10 11.55 1.99
C ARG A 134 -14.35 11.14 2.80
N PRO A 135 -15.51 11.74 2.49
CA PRO A 135 -16.79 11.28 3.03
C PRO A 135 -17.13 9.87 2.52
N LEU A 136 -17.71 9.05 3.40
CA LEU A 136 -18.15 7.69 3.09
C LEU A 136 -19.55 7.48 3.67
N PRO A 137 -20.60 7.94 2.97
CA PRO A 137 -21.97 7.96 3.51
C PRO A 137 -22.52 6.56 3.83
N HIS A 138 -22.02 5.53 3.15
CA HIS A 138 -22.45 4.15 3.37
C HIS A 138 -21.77 3.43 4.52
N ILE A 139 -20.88 4.09 5.28
CA ILE A 139 -20.14 3.46 6.39
C ILE A 139 -21.05 2.94 7.51
N ASN A 140 -22.24 3.52 7.65
CA ASN A 140 -23.27 3.09 8.61
C ASN A 140 -24.51 2.48 7.92
N SER A 141 -24.37 2.03 6.66
CA SER A 141 -25.47 1.42 5.92
C SER A 141 -25.97 0.14 6.61
N GLN A 142 -27.28 -0.10 6.59
CA GLN A 142 -27.87 -1.38 7.01
C GLN A 142 -27.56 -2.51 6.04
N ASP A 143 -27.35 -2.18 4.75
CA ASP A 143 -26.86 -3.11 3.76
C ASP A 143 -25.40 -3.48 4.08
N CYS A 144 -25.19 -4.74 4.48
CA CYS A 144 -23.88 -5.29 4.83
C CYS A 144 -22.86 -5.19 3.69
N SER A 145 -23.29 -5.29 2.43
CA SER A 145 -22.41 -5.20 1.26
C SER A 145 -21.89 -3.77 1.07
N LEU A 146 -22.81 -2.79 1.13
CA LEU A 146 -22.47 -1.37 1.03
C LEU A 146 -21.59 -0.93 2.21
N ARG A 147 -21.91 -1.39 3.42
CA ARG A 147 -21.10 -1.10 4.62
C ARG A 147 -19.69 -1.67 4.49
N ALA A 148 -19.56 -2.96 4.15
CA ALA A 148 -18.26 -3.58 3.96
C ALA A 148 -17.45 -2.91 2.82
N GLN A 149 -18.11 -2.43 1.77
CA GLN A 149 -17.45 -1.66 0.72
C GLN A 149 -16.91 -0.32 1.25
N ALA A 150 -17.71 0.42 2.03
CA ALA A 150 -17.29 1.67 2.63
C ALA A 150 -16.11 1.48 3.61
N GLU A 151 -16.11 0.41 4.41
CA GLU A 151 -15.01 0.05 5.30
C GLU A 151 -13.70 -0.16 4.52
N ARG A 152 -13.73 -0.93 3.42
CA ARG A 152 -12.56 -1.10 2.55
C ARG A 152 -12.09 0.21 1.92
N GLN A 153 -13.03 1.04 1.48
CA GLN A 153 -12.73 2.35 0.89
C GLN A 153 -12.09 3.30 1.91
N ALA A 154 -12.49 3.24 3.18
CA ALA A 154 -11.94 4.04 4.26
C ALA A 154 -10.44 3.76 4.43
N VAL A 155 -10.10 2.49 4.65
CA VAL A 155 -8.71 2.06 4.87
C VAL A 155 -7.84 2.35 3.64
N ASN A 156 -8.34 1.99 2.45
CA ASN A 156 -7.64 2.24 1.21
C ASN A 156 -7.37 3.73 0.98
N PHE A 157 -8.35 4.60 1.25
CA PHE A 157 -8.18 6.04 1.08
C PHE A 157 -7.12 6.63 2.00
N VAL A 158 -7.06 6.20 3.27
CA VAL A 158 -6.04 6.75 4.19
C VAL A 158 -4.64 6.46 3.66
N VAL A 159 -4.39 5.26 3.12
CA VAL A 159 -3.07 4.88 2.57
C VAL A 159 -2.81 5.55 1.22
N GLN A 160 -3.67 5.33 0.23
CA GLN A 160 -3.48 5.85 -1.13
C GLN A 160 -3.59 7.36 -1.20
N GLY A 161 -4.50 7.93 -0.41
CA GLY A 161 -4.66 9.36 -0.27
C GLY A 161 -3.37 10.01 0.22
N SER A 162 -2.78 9.45 1.27
CA SER A 162 -1.50 9.92 1.81
C SER A 162 -0.34 9.72 0.83
N ALA A 163 -0.34 8.62 0.08
CA ALA A 163 0.67 8.38 -0.96
C ALA A 163 0.61 9.45 -2.06
N ALA A 164 -0.59 9.74 -2.55
CA ALA A 164 -0.81 10.78 -3.54
C ALA A 164 -0.41 12.17 -3.00
N ASP A 165 -0.65 12.44 -1.72
CA ASP A 165 -0.27 13.71 -1.10
C ASP A 165 1.27 13.84 -1.02
N LEU A 166 1.99 12.78 -0.63
CA LEU A 166 3.46 12.77 -0.65
C LEU A 166 4.03 12.91 -2.07
N CYS A 167 3.46 12.21 -3.05
CA CYS A 167 3.88 12.33 -4.45
C CYS A 167 3.72 13.77 -4.93
N LYS A 168 2.57 14.40 -4.67
CA LYS A 168 2.32 15.80 -5.04
C LYS A 168 3.29 16.76 -4.36
N MET A 169 3.54 16.57 -3.07
CA MET A 169 4.53 17.37 -2.34
C MET A 169 5.93 17.23 -2.96
N ALA A 170 6.34 16.01 -3.30
CA ALA A 170 7.65 15.77 -3.92
C ALA A 170 7.74 16.42 -5.31
N MET A 171 6.69 16.30 -6.12
CA MET A 171 6.60 16.99 -7.42
C MET A 171 6.79 18.50 -7.26
N ILE A 172 6.08 19.13 -6.32
CA ILE A 172 6.19 20.57 -6.05
C ILE A 172 7.61 20.91 -5.62
N LYS A 173 8.19 20.16 -4.67
CA LYS A 173 9.55 20.42 -4.17
C LYS A 173 10.62 20.31 -5.25
N VAL A 174 10.57 19.25 -6.06
CA VAL A 174 11.51 19.04 -7.17
C VAL A 174 11.35 20.16 -8.21
N PHE A 175 10.12 20.48 -8.59
CA PHE A 175 9.84 21.56 -9.53
C PHE A 175 10.38 22.90 -9.02
N THR A 176 10.04 23.29 -7.79
CA THR A 176 10.55 24.52 -7.18
C THR A 176 12.08 24.54 -7.15
N CYS A 177 12.72 23.44 -6.73
CA CYS A 177 14.18 23.33 -6.67
C CYS A 177 14.84 23.57 -8.03
N ILE A 178 14.30 22.97 -9.11
CA ILE A 178 14.82 23.16 -10.46
C ILE A 178 14.57 24.59 -10.95
N THR A 179 13.38 25.15 -10.72
CA THR A 179 13.05 26.51 -11.21
C THR A 179 13.78 27.64 -10.47
N SER A 180 14.15 27.44 -9.21
CA SER A 180 14.83 28.44 -8.39
C SER A 180 16.35 28.32 -8.40
N SER A 181 16.90 27.22 -8.92
CA SER A 181 18.34 26.99 -8.99
C SER A 181 18.92 27.56 -10.28
N SER A 182 19.98 28.36 -10.15
CA SER A 182 20.79 28.82 -11.29
C SER A 182 21.79 27.76 -11.79
N SER A 183 22.00 26.68 -11.03
CA SER A 183 22.99 25.64 -11.32
C SER A 183 22.39 24.31 -11.79
N LEU A 184 21.10 24.05 -11.49
CA LEU A 184 20.41 22.85 -11.95
C LEU A 184 19.75 23.12 -13.30
N THR A 185 20.44 22.75 -14.38
CA THR A 185 19.87 22.77 -15.73
C THR A 185 19.29 21.41 -16.07
N ALA A 186 18.09 21.36 -16.64
CA ALA A 186 17.46 20.12 -17.10
C ALA A 186 18.09 19.52 -18.38
N ARG A 187 19.27 19.98 -18.81
CA ARG A 187 19.98 19.52 -20.00
C ARG A 187 20.75 18.26 -19.74
#